data_AF-A0A3R5QSA5-F1
#
_entry.id   AF-A0A3R5QSA5-F1
#
_cell.length_a   1.000
_cell.length_b   1.000
_cell.length_c   1.000
_cell.angle_alpha   90.00
_cell.angle_beta   90.00
_cell.angle_gamma   90.00
#
_symmetry.space_group_name_H-M   'P 1'
#
loop_
_entity.id
_entity.type
_entity.pdbx_description
1 polymer ?
#
loop_
_entity_poly.entity_id
_entity_poly.type
_entity_poly.pdbx_seq_one_letter_code
_entity_poly.pdbx_strand_id
1 'polypeptide(L)'
;MKSLVYNNPLISAIIINTTTLIISIYLIINNSIYFLPLLTFVGIANRNIIDNGQGITKNKKIIILISFFLMIIAFLAFGSYMHDLRDMEITNGTLRY
;
A
#
# COMPACT_ATOMS: atom_id res chain seq x y z
N MET A 1 7.69 -26.65 -6.59
CA MET A 1 7.17 -25.72 -7.61
C MET A 1 7.33 -24.30 -7.09
N LYS A 2 7.83 -23.35 -7.90
CA LYS A 2 7.85 -21.94 -7.47
C LYS A 2 6.41 -21.42 -7.43
N SER A 3 6.09 -20.65 -6.38
CA SER A 3 4.76 -20.03 -6.22
C SER A 3 4.41 -19.17 -7.44
N LEU A 4 3.12 -19.09 -7.76
CA LEU A 4 2.55 -18.29 -8.87
C LEU A 4 3.03 -16.83 -8.82
N VAL A 5 3.23 -16.31 -7.60
CA VAL A 5 3.76 -14.97 -7.31
C VAL A 5 5.14 -14.73 -7.92
N TYR A 6 5.97 -15.77 -8.03
CA TYR A 6 7.33 -15.69 -8.55
C TYR A 6 7.43 -15.96 -10.06
N ASN A 7 6.37 -16.48 -10.69
CA ASN A 7 6.36 -16.72 -12.14
C ASN A 7 6.10 -15.42 -12.91
N ASN A 8 5.23 -14.55 -12.38
CA ASN A 8 4.99 -13.23 -12.95
C ASN A 8 5.15 -12.13 -11.89
N PRO A 9 6.39 -11.80 -11.53
CA PRO A 9 6.66 -10.99 -10.34
C PRO A 9 6.22 -9.53 -10.49
N LEU A 10 6.25 -8.97 -11.70
CA LEU A 10 5.79 -7.60 -11.95
C LEU A 10 4.28 -7.47 -11.67
N ILE A 11 3.47 -8.35 -12.28
CA ILE A 11 2.02 -8.34 -12.09
C ILE A 11 1.68 -8.61 -10.63
N SER A 12 2.36 -9.58 -10.01
CA SER A 12 2.11 -9.94 -8.61
C SER A 12 2.38 -8.78 -7.65
N ALA A 13 3.49 -8.05 -7.85
CA ALA A 13 3.80 -6.87 -7.04
C ALA A 13 2.76 -5.74 -7.23
N ILE A 14 2.33 -5.49 -8.48
CA ILE A 14 1.29 -4.47 -8.75
C ILE A 14 -0.02 -4.83 -8.07
N ILE A 15 -0.43 -6.10 -8.13
CA ILE A 15 -1.64 -6.60 -7.46
C ILE A 15 -1.52 -6.40 -5.95
N ILE A 16 -0.41 -6.83 -5.34
CA ILE A 16 -0.19 -6.69 -3.90
C ILE A 16 -0.23 -5.21 -3.47
N ASN A 17 0.43 -4.31 -4.21
CA ASN A 17 0.44 -2.89 -3.89
C ASN A 17 -0.95 -2.26 -4.05
N THR A 18 -1.69 -2.60 -5.10
CA THR A 18 -3.06 -2.10 -5.32
C THR A 18 -4.02 -2.59 -4.24
N THR A 19 -4.00 -3.89 -3.92
CA THR A 19 -4.83 -4.46 -2.86
C THR A 19 -4.50 -3.85 -1.50
N THR A 20 -3.21 -3.64 -1.22
CA THR A 20 -2.76 -2.99 0.01
C THR A 20 -3.30 -1.56 0.11
N LEU A 21 -3.27 -0.79 -0.98
CA LEU A 21 -3.82 0.57 -0.99
C LEU A 21 -5.30 0.57 -0.62
N ILE A 22 -6.09 -0.32 -1.23
CA ILE A 22 -7.54 -0.44 -0.97
C ILE A 22 -7.80 -0.77 0.50
N ILE A 23 -7.07 -1.75 1.05
CA ILE A 23 -7.18 -2.11 2.47
C ILE A 23 -6.80 -0.93 3.35
N SER A 24 -5.74 -0.20 3.00
CA SER A 24 -5.25 0.94 3.79
C SER A 24 -6.27 2.08 3.81
N ILE A 25 -6.91 2.38 2.67
CA ILE A 25 -8.01 3.34 2.58
C ILE A 25 -9.17 2.91 3.50
N TYR A 26 -9.57 1.64 3.44
CA TYR A 26 -10.61 1.10 4.32
C TYR A 26 -10.25 1.25 5.81
N LEU A 27 -9.00 0.94 6.19
CA LEU A 27 -8.54 1.08 7.57
C LEU A 27 -8.52 2.54 8.05
N ILE A 28 -8.14 3.49 7.20
CA ILE A 28 -8.19 4.93 7.52
C ILE A 28 -9.62 5.37 7.81
N ILE A 29 -10.56 5.00 6.92
CA ILE A 29 -11.98 5.34 7.07
C ILE A 29 -12.51 4.82 8.41
N ASN A 30 -12.11 3.61 8.81
CA ASN A 30 -12.52 2.96 10.07
C ASN A 30 -11.61 3.29 11.28
N ASN A 31 -10.73 4.29 11.18
CA ASN A 31 -9.90 4.76 12.29
C ASN A 31 -8.96 3.70 12.91
N SER A 32 -8.45 2.79 12.07
CA SER A 32 -7.61 1.68 12.51
C SER A 32 -6.11 1.96 12.36
N ILE A 33 -5.33 1.70 13.42
CA ILE A 33 -3.88 1.97 13.48
C ILE A 33 -3.00 0.87 12.86
N TYR A 34 -3.58 -0.23 12.36
CA TYR A 34 -2.83 -1.38 11.84
C TYR A 34 -2.16 -1.16 10.48
N PHE A 35 -2.14 0.06 9.96
CA PHE A 35 -1.58 0.40 8.65
C PHE A 35 -0.03 0.34 8.61
N LEU A 36 0.65 0.75 9.68
CA LEU A 36 2.12 0.76 9.78
C LEU A 36 2.72 -0.66 9.65
N PRO A 37 2.22 -1.66 10.40
CA PRO A 37 2.62 -3.05 10.19
C PRO A 37 2.36 -3.54 8.77
N LEU A 38 1.20 -3.21 8.20
CA LEU A 38 0.81 -3.64 6.85
C LEU A 38 1.80 -3.17 5.78
N LEU A 39 2.19 -1.89 5.82
CA LEU A 39 3.18 -1.33 4.88
C LEU A 39 4.54 -2.05 4.98
N THR A 40 4.95 -2.41 6.20
CA THR A 40 6.20 -3.14 6.43
C THR A 40 6.15 -4.54 5.80
N PHE A 41 5.05 -5.28 6.00
CA PHE A 41 4.87 -6.59 5.39
C PHE A 41 4.87 -6.53 3.86
N VAL A 42 4.27 -5.49 3.29
CA VAL A 42 4.22 -5.31 1.83
C VAL A 42 5.59 -4.95 1.26
N GLY A 43 6.39 -4.16 1.97
CA GLY A 43 7.79 -3.93 1.63
C GLY A 43 8.60 -5.23 1.61
N ILE A 44 8.44 -6.08 2.63
CA ILE A 44 9.07 -7.42 2.69
C ILE A 44 8.60 -8.30 1.52
N ALA A 45 7.30 -8.30 1.22
CA ALA A 45 6.73 -9.06 0.11
C ALA A 45 7.32 -8.62 -1.24
N ASN A 46 7.37 -7.32 -1.52
CA ASN A 46 7.98 -6.78 -2.74
C ASN A 46 9.46 -7.14 -2.86
N ARG A 47 10.22 -7.11 -1.76
CA ARG A 47 11.61 -7.57 -1.74
C ARG A 47 11.72 -9.05 -2.10
N ASN A 48 10.91 -9.91 -1.49
CA ASN A 48 10.88 -11.34 -1.79
C ASN A 48 10.53 -11.62 -3.25
N ILE A 49 9.63 -10.85 -3.85
CA ILE A 49 9.25 -10.95 -5.27
C ILE A 49 10.42 -10.57 -6.18
N ILE A 50 11.16 -9.52 -5.83
CA ILE A 50 12.33 -9.07 -6.59
C ILE A 50 13.47 -10.09 -6.51
N ASP A 51 13.70 -10.67 -5.33
CA ASP A 51 14.83 -11.56 -5.08
C ASP A 51 14.59 -12.98 -5.63
N ASN A 52 13.34 -13.47 -5.57
CA ASN A 52 13.01 -14.85 -5.97
C ASN A 52 12.29 -14.96 -7.33
N GLY A 53 11.88 -13.83 -7.92
CA GLY A 53 11.11 -13.76 -9.15
C GLY A 53 11.86 -14.24 -10.40
N GLN A 54 11.19 -15.01 -11.24
CA GLN A 54 11.74 -15.44 -12.53
C GLN A 54 11.77 -14.28 -13.53
N GLY A 55 12.88 -14.13 -14.26
CA GLY A 55 13.00 -13.15 -15.35
C GLY A 55 12.88 -11.68 -14.90
N ILE A 56 13.30 -11.38 -13.67
CA ILE A 56 13.40 -10.03 -13.14
C ILE A 56 14.57 -9.30 -13.83
N THR A 57 14.25 -8.28 -14.61
CA THR A 57 15.23 -7.34 -15.18
C THR A 57 15.34 -6.08 -14.32
N LYS A 58 16.39 -5.28 -14.50
CA LYS A 58 16.56 -3.99 -13.81
C LYS A 58 15.33 -3.08 -13.96
N ASN A 59 14.75 -3.01 -15.16
CA ASN A 59 13.55 -2.23 -15.44
C ASN A 59 12.35 -2.72 -14.63
N LYS A 60 12.12 -4.04 -14.54
CA LYS A 60 11.03 -4.61 -13.73
C LYS A 60 11.21 -4.30 -12.24
N LYS A 61 12.43 -4.38 -11.70
CA LYS A 61 12.71 -4.00 -10.29
C LYS A 61 12.33 -2.53 -10.03
N ILE A 62 12.71 -1.64 -10.94
CA ILE A 62 12.40 -0.22 -10.84
C ILE A 62 10.88 0.02 -10.86
N ILE A 63 10.15 -0.63 -11.77
CA ILE A 63 8.69 -0.49 -11.84
C ILE A 63 8.02 -0.99 -10.55
N ILE A 64 8.48 -2.11 -9.99
CA ILE A 64 7.97 -2.64 -8.72
C ILE A 64 8.18 -1.61 -7.60
N LEU A 65 9.39 -1.05 -7.49
CA LEU A 65 9.70 -0.02 -6.49
C LEU A 65 8.86 1.25 -6.68
N ILE A 66 8.74 1.74 -7.90
CA ILE A 66 7.89 2.91 -8.22
C ILE A 66 6.45 2.64 -7.81
N SER A 67 5.91 1.46 -8.13
CA SER A 67 4.53 1.11 -7.75
C SER A 67 4.32 1.06 -6.24
N PHE A 68 5.33 0.61 -5.49
CA PHE A 68 5.29 0.59 -4.03
C PHE A 68 5.35 2.00 -3.44
N PHE A 69 6.21 2.88 -3.96
CA PHE A 69 6.26 4.28 -3.51
C PHE A 69 5.00 5.06 -3.89
N LEU A 70 4.44 4.84 -5.08
CA LEU A 70 3.16 5.43 -5.48
C LEU A 70 2.04 5.05 -4.52
N MET A 71 1.98 3.78 -4.10
CA MET A 71 1.04 3.31 -3.08
C MET A 71 1.23 4.07 -1.75
N ILE A 72 2.47 4.25 -1.28
CA ILE A 72 2.75 4.98 -0.03
C ILE A 72 2.33 6.45 -0.14
N ILE A 73 2.64 7.12 -1.25
CA ILE A 73 2.29 8.52 -1.47
C ILE A 73 0.76 8.68 -1.49
N ALA A 74 0.05 7.81 -2.22
CA ALA A 74 -1.41 7.83 -2.26
C ALA A 74 -2.03 7.59 -0.88
N PHE A 75 -1.47 6.65 -0.10
CA PHE A 75 -1.86 6.40 1.28
C PHE A 75 -1.70 7.64 2.16
N LEU A 76 -0.54 8.29 2.13
CA LEU A 76 -0.26 9.48 2.94
C LEU A 76 -1.18 10.64 2.55
N ALA A 77 -1.37 10.89 1.26
CA ALA A 77 -2.24 11.93 0.76
C ALA A 77 -3.70 11.73 1.21
N PHE A 78 -4.21 10.49 1.12
CA PHE A 78 -5.56 10.17 1.57
C PHE A 78 -5.69 10.25 3.11
N GLY A 79 -4.68 9.80 3.85
CA GLY A 79 -4.64 9.91 5.31
C GLY A 79 -4.69 11.35 5.79
N SER A 80 -3.89 12.24 5.20
CA SER A 80 -3.91 13.68 5.49
C SER A 80 -5.28 14.29 5.19
N TYR A 81 -5.87 13.99 4.02
CA TYR A 81 -7.20 14.47 3.67
C TYR A 81 -8.28 14.06 4.68
N MET A 82 -8.27 12.78 5.11
CA MET A 82 -9.23 12.28 6.09
C MET A 82 -9.02 12.87 7.49
N HIS A 83 -7.78 13.21 7.85
CA HIS A 83 -7.48 13.91 9.09
C HIS A 83 -8.09 15.32 9.07
N ASP A 84 -7.81 16.10 8.01
CA ASP A 84 -8.31 17.47 7.87
C ASP A 84 -9.85 17.51 7.86
N LEU A 85 -10.50 16.56 7.18
CA LEU A 85 -11.96 16.44 7.18
C LEU A 85 -12.52 16.24 8.59
N ARG A 86 -11.94 15.33 9.38
CA ARG A 86 -12.42 15.04 10.73
C ARG A 86 -12.19 16.21 11.68
N ASP A 87 -11.07 16.91 11.54
CA ASP A 87 -10.81 18.13 12.32
C ASP A 87 -11.85 19.22 12.02
N MET A 88 -12.25 19.37 10.75
CA MET A 88 -13.33 20.27 10.35
C MET A 88 -14.68 19.83 10.94
N GLU A 89 -15.00 18.53 10.93
CA GLU A 89 -16.25 18.01 11.48
C GLU A 89 -16.34 18.18 13.01
N ILE A 90 -15.22 18.03 13.72
CA ILE A 90 -15.11 18.31 15.16
C ILE A 90 -15.32 19.81 15.41
N THR A 91 -14.65 20.67 14.64
CA THR A 91 -14.74 22.14 14.79
C THR A 91 -16.17 22.65 14.52
N ASN A 92 -16.85 22.07 13.53
CA ASN A 92 -18.22 22.43 13.16
C ASN A 92 -19.30 21.77 14.05
N GLY A 93 -18.91 20.91 15.00
CA GLY A 93 -19.83 20.25 15.92
C GLY A 93 -20.72 19.17 15.28
N THR A 94 -20.37 18.70 14.08
CA THR A 94 -21.12 17.67 13.34
C THR A 94 -20.73 16.25 13.74
N LEU A 95 -19.56 16.07 14.36
CA LEU A 95 -19.14 14.84 15.02
C LEU A 95 -19.13 15.04 16.53
N ARG A 96 -20.00 14.33 17.25
CA ARG A 96 -19.99 14.23 18.72
C ARG A 96 -19.38 12.87 19.09
N TYR A 97 -18.42 12.89 20.01
CA TYR A 97 -17.73 11.72 20.57
C TYR A 97 -18.71 10.62 21.01
#